data_AF-A0A8T4J3X0-F1
#
_entry.id   AF-A0A8T4J3X0-F1
#
_cell.length_a   1.000
_cell.length_b   1.000
_cell.length_c   1.000
_cell.angle_alpha   90.00
_cell.angle_beta   90.00
_cell.angle_gamma   90.00
#
_symmetry.space_group_name_H-M   'P 1'
#
loop_
_entity.id
_entity.type
_entity.pdbx_description
1 polymer ?
#
loop_
_entity_poly.entity_id
_entity_poly.type
_entity_poly.pdbx_seq_one_letter_code
_entity_poly.pdbx_strand_id
1 'polypeptide(L)'
;RQLLELVQTEGRLKLSELGRRVRLSPAAVTERLRRLETSGAITGYGARVDPRRLGYGIEAFIRVNPHGGYNLKHPRTLELME
;
A
#
# COMPACT_ATOMS: atom_id res chain seq x y z
N ARG A 1 4.55 2.09 16.99
CA ARG A 1 5.09 2.50 15.68
C ARG A 1 6.22 1.58 15.20
N GLN A 2 7.26 1.33 16.02
CA GLN A 2 8.39 0.46 15.66
C GLN A 2 8.03 -0.91 15.03
N LEU A 3 7.00 -1.62 15.53
CA LEU A 3 6.56 -2.89 14.91
C LEU A 3 6.08 -2.72 13.46
N LEU A 4 5.30 -1.68 13.18
CA LEU A 4 4.80 -1.37 11.84
C LEU A 4 5.96 -0.99 10.91
N GLU A 5 6.88 -0.14 11.37
CA GLU A 5 8.07 0.25 10.62
C GLU A 5 8.89 -0.98 10.22
N LEU A 6 9.17 -1.88 11.16
CA LEU A 6 9.94 -3.10 10.89
C LEU A 6 9.25 -4.04 9.89
N VAL A 7 7.93 -4.18 9.96
CA VAL A 7 7.18 -5.04 9.03
C VAL A 7 7.09 -4.40 7.63
N GLN A 8 7.06 -3.07 7.54
CA GLN A 8 7.08 -2.35 6.27
C GLN A 8 8.46 -2.40 5.58
N THR A 9 9.55 -2.37 6.35
CA THR A 9 10.91 -2.45 5.81
C THR A 9 11.37 -3.89 5.58
N GLU A 10 11.02 -4.80 6.48
CA GLU A 10 11.51 -6.19 6.50
C GLU A 10 10.36 -7.19 6.77
N GLY A 11 9.35 -7.18 5.89
CA GLY A 11 8.14 -8.00 6.04
C GLY A 11 8.33 -9.53 6.08
N ARG A 12 9.55 -10.05 5.84
CA ARG A 12 9.88 -11.48 5.92
C ARG A 12 10.58 -11.90 7.21
N LEU A 13 10.76 -10.98 8.17
CA LEU A 13 11.40 -11.31 9.45
C LEU A 13 10.64 -12.42 10.19
N LYS A 14 11.40 -13.33 10.78
CA LYS A 14 10.83 -14.33 11.70
C LYS A 14 10.24 -13.60 12.92
N LEU A 15 9.07 -14.05 13.39
CA LEU A 15 8.40 -13.48 14.56
C LEU A 15 9.30 -13.44 15.81
N SER A 16 10.19 -14.42 15.98
CA SER A 16 11.15 -14.47 17.08
C SER A 16 12.26 -13.41 17.00
N GLU A 17 12.63 -13.00 15.80
CA GLU A 17 13.58 -11.91 15.59
C GLU A 17 12.88 -10.55 15.70
N LEU A 18 11.68 -10.44 15.12
CA LEU A 18 10.83 -9.27 15.24
C LEU A 18 10.55 -8.94 16.71
N GLY A 19 10.19 -9.94 17.52
CA GLY A 19 10.00 -9.82 18.97
C GLY A 19 11.24 -9.35 19.73
N ARG A 20 12.42 -9.87 19.38
CA ARG A 20 13.69 -9.39 19.95
C ARG A 20 13.92 -7.91 19.67
N ARG A 21 13.67 -7.44 18.43
CA ARG A 21 13.87 -6.03 18.03
C ARG A 21 12.89 -5.07 18.71
N VAL A 22 11.64 -5.50 18.95
CA VAL A 22 10.60 -4.67 19.61
C VAL A 22 10.44 -4.97 21.11
N ARG A 23 11.32 -5.78 21.69
CA ARG A 23 11.29 -6.19 23.11
C ARG A 23 9.96 -6.83 23.55
N LEU A 24 9.43 -7.73 22.72
CA LEU A 24 8.21 -8.50 23.00
C LEU A 24 8.47 -9.99 22.84
N SER A 25 7.67 -10.80 23.54
CA SER A 25 7.62 -12.24 23.27
C SER A 25 7.05 -12.50 21.87
N PRO A 26 7.40 -13.63 21.21
CA PRO A 26 6.85 -13.97 19.90
C PRO A 26 5.31 -13.99 19.89
N ALA A 27 4.68 -14.52 20.95
CA ALA A 27 3.22 -14.55 21.08
C ALA A 27 2.61 -13.13 21.16
N ALA A 28 3.23 -12.21 21.89
CA ALA A 28 2.77 -10.82 21.97
C ALA A 28 2.92 -10.07 20.64
N VAL A 29 3.94 -10.40 19.84
CA VAL A 29 4.07 -9.86 18.47
C VAL A 29 2.95 -10.38 17.57
N THR A 30 2.68 -11.68 17.59
CA THR A 30 1.59 -12.29 16.80
C THR A 30 0.25 -11.63 17.10
N GLU A 31 -0.08 -11.47 18.38
CA GLU A 31 -1.34 -10.84 18.79
C GLU A 31 -1.43 -9.37 18.34
N ARG A 32 -0.31 -8.63 18.42
CA ARG A 32 -0.28 -7.24 17.91
C ARG A 32 -0.45 -7.16 16.40
N LEU A 33 0.19 -8.04 15.64
CA LEU A 33 0.01 -8.10 14.18
C LEU A 33 -1.44 -8.42 13.83
N ARG A 34 -2.02 -9.44 14.48
CA ARG A 34 -3.44 -9.79 14.30
C ARG A 34 -4.37 -8.62 14.58
N ARG A 35 -4.13 -7.84 15.63
CA ARG A 35 -4.93 -6.65 15.94
C ARG A 35 -4.80 -5.57 14.86
N LEU A 36 -3.59 -5.33 14.37
CA LEU A 36 -3.34 -4.36 13.30
C LEU A 36 -4.00 -4.77 11.98
N GLU A 37 -4.02 -6.07 11.67
CA GLU A 37 -4.72 -6.62 10.52
C GLU A 37 -6.25 -6.49 10.69
N THR A 38 -6.76 -6.91 11.84
CA THR A 38 -8.20 -6.88 12.14
C THR A 38 -8.75 -5.46 12.19
N SER A 39 -7.95 -4.49 12.65
CA SER A 39 -8.32 -3.07 12.65
C SER A 39 -8.16 -2.40 11.27
N GLY A 40 -7.67 -3.11 10.25
CA GLY A 40 -7.37 -2.57 8.92
C GLY A 40 -6.15 -1.65 8.86
N ALA A 41 -5.35 -1.57 9.93
CA ALA A 41 -4.10 -0.79 9.92
C ALA A 41 -3.02 -1.46 9.07
N ILE A 42 -3.02 -2.80 9.02
CA ILE A 42 -2.30 -3.59 8.01
C ILE A 42 -3.35 -4.12 7.04
N THR A 43 -3.32 -3.66 5.79
CA THR A 43 -4.28 -4.06 4.76
C THR A 43 -3.85 -5.30 3.99
N GLY A 44 -2.58 -5.68 4.06
CA GLY A 44 -2.04 -6.88 3.43
C GLY A 44 -0.53 -6.91 3.39
N TYR A 45 -0.01 -8.00 2.85
CA TYR A 45 1.42 -8.23 2.66
C TYR A 45 1.68 -8.48 1.17
N GLY A 46 2.71 -7.85 0.62
CA GLY A 46 3.01 -7.93 -0.81
C GLY A 46 4.50 -7.82 -1.11
N ALA A 47 4.89 -8.37 -2.26
CA ALA A 47 6.22 -8.14 -2.82
C ALA A 47 6.24 -6.81 -3.58
N ARG A 48 7.29 -6.00 -3.36
CA ARG A 48 7.58 -4.87 -4.23
C ARG A 48 8.36 -5.39 -5.45
N VAL A 49 7.77 -5.23 -6.61
CA VAL A 49 8.30 -5.71 -7.89
C VAL A 49 8.68 -4.53 -8.77
N ASP A 50 9.71 -4.69 -9.60
CA ASP A 50 10.12 -3.69 -10.56
C ASP A 50 9.13 -3.66 -11.73
N PRO A 51 8.36 -2.56 -11.93
CA PRO A 51 7.39 -2.48 -13.01
C PRO A 51 8.03 -2.63 -14.41
N ARG A 52 9.29 -2.18 -14.58
CA ARG A 52 9.99 -2.24 -15.87
C ARG A 52 10.25 -3.68 -16.28
N ARG A 53 10.57 -4.55 -15.33
CA ARG A 53 10.75 -6.00 -15.55
C ARG A 53 9.45 -6.72 -15.88
N LEU A 54 8.31 -6.11 -15.58
CA LEU A 54 6.99 -6.63 -15.93
C LEU A 54 6.47 -6.09 -17.28
N GLY A 55 7.27 -5.29 -17.99
CA GLY A 55 6.86 -4.69 -19.27
C GLY A 55 6.13 -3.35 -19.13
N TYR A 56 5.98 -2.81 -17.91
CA TYR A 56 5.45 -1.46 -17.71
C TYR A 56 6.53 -0.42 -17.99
N GLY A 57 6.58 0.04 -19.24
CA GLY A 57 7.60 0.99 -19.71
C GLY A 57 7.33 2.46 -19.37
N ILE A 58 6.14 2.80 -18.85
CA ILE A 58 5.73 4.17 -18.57
C ILE A 58 5.19 4.25 -17.15
N GLU A 59 5.71 5.20 -16.39
CA GLU A 59 5.17 5.65 -15.10
C GLU A 59 4.91 7.15 -15.23
N ALA A 60 3.68 7.59 -14.91
CA ALA A 60 3.28 8.98 -15.11
C ALA A 60 2.41 9.47 -13.94
N PHE A 61 2.63 10.71 -13.52
CA PHE A 61 1.76 11.43 -12.59
C PHE A 61 0.86 12.38 -13.39
N ILE A 62 -0.44 12.09 -13.40
CA ILE A 62 -1.43 12.93 -14.12
C ILE A 62 -2.10 13.85 -13.11
N ARG A 63 -1.91 15.16 -13.26
CA ARG A 63 -2.65 16.18 -12.52
C ARG A 63 -3.92 16.52 -13.29
N VAL A 64 -5.07 16.15 -12.76
CA VAL A 64 -6.36 16.58 -13.29
C VAL A 64 -6.77 17.87 -12.57
N ASN A 65 -6.98 18.95 -13.33
CA ASN A 65 -7.58 20.18 -12.82
C ASN A 65 -8.99 20.31 -13.38
N PRO A 66 -10.03 20.12 -12.57
CA PRO A 66 -11.41 20.19 -13.04
C PRO A 66 -11.94 21.62 -13.28
N HIS A 67 -11.15 22.66 -13.00
CA HIS A 67 -11.63 24.06 -13.02
C HIS A 67 -11.19 24.88 -14.23
N GLY A 68 -10.60 24.27 -15.25
CA GLY A 68 -10.49 24.89 -16.57
C GLY A 68 -11.71 24.49 -17.39
N GLY A 69 -12.64 25.42 -17.64
CA GLY A 69 -13.93 25.17 -18.30
C GLY A 69 -13.86 24.03 -19.31
N TYR A 70 -14.47 22.90 -18.93
CA TYR A 70 -14.49 21.70 -19.77
C TYR A 70 -15.17 22.03 -21.09
N ASN A 71 -14.37 22.23 -22.13
CA ASN A 71 -14.87 22.00 -23.47
C ASN A 71 -14.97 20.48 -23.61
N LEU A 72 -16.10 19.92 -23.17
CA LEU A 72 -16.53 18.54 -23.38
C LEU A 72 -16.73 18.30 -24.89
N LYS A 73 -15.65 18.34 -25.65
CA LYS A 73 -15.67 18.14 -27.11
C LYS A 73 -15.56 16.67 -27.50
N HIS A 74 -15.21 15.81 -26.55
CA HIS A 74 -15.13 14.38 -26.80
C HIS A 74 -16.53 13.76 -26.59
N PRO A 75 -17.14 13.14 -27.62
CA PRO A 75 -18.51 12.61 -27.55
C PRO A 75 -18.73 11.66 -26.36
N ARG A 76 -17.75 10.77 -26.09
CA ARG A 76 -17.79 9.80 -24.98
C ARG A 76 -17.92 10.44 -23.59
N THR A 77 -17.52 11.70 -23.41
CA THR A 77 -17.65 12.36 -22.09
C THR A 77 -19.08 12.83 -21.83
N LEU A 78 -19.85 13.12 -22.89
CA LEU A 78 -21.27 13.46 -22.76
C LEU A 78 -22.12 12.23 -22.41
N GLU A 79 -21.80 11.07 -23.02
CA GLU A 79 -22.48 9.78 -22.77
C GLU A 79 -22.33 9.27 -21.33
N LEU A 80 -21.31 9.71 -20.58
CA LEU A 80 -21.04 9.28 -19.20
C LEU A 80 -21.71 10.17 -18.15
N MET A 81 -22.39 11.26 -18.55
CA MET A 81 -23.07 12.19 -17.66
C MET A 81 -24.60 12.09 -17.71
N GLU A 82 -25.14 11.16 -18.52
CA GLU A 82 -26.52 10.65 -18.42
C GLU A 82 -26.59 9.41 -17.52
#